data_AF-A0A8J6W063-F1
#
_entry.id   AF-A0A8J6W063-F1
#
_cell.length_a   1.000
_cell.length_b   1.000
_cell.length_c   1.000
_cell.angle_alpha   90.00
_cell.angle_beta   90.00
_cell.angle_gamma   90.00
#
_symmetry.space_group_name_H-M   'P 1'
#
loop_
_entity.id
_entity.type
_entity.pdbx_description
1 polymer ?
#
loop_
_entity_poly.entity_id
_entity_poly.type
_entity_poly.pdbx_seq_one_letter_code
_entity_poly.pdbx_strand_id
1 'polypeptide(L)'
;MTQPSQTIQVSQQFSDEQLLAICEAADVIACQCPSYLVHLLKEVKEFHRYTHECIQTSPQDASTHDWLSAQAAQVETMLSHIIFELLQRENLIDEQNNLDLGKMAERSRAIAVQQTVGRNSCA
;
A
#
# COMPACT_ATOMS: atom_id res chain seq x y z
N MET A 1 1.33 24.06 17.38
CA MET A 1 1.02 22.71 17.88
C MET A 1 1.51 21.73 16.83
N THR A 2 2.73 21.23 17.00
CA THR A 2 3.39 20.26 16.11
C THR A 2 2.72 18.90 16.29
N GLN A 3 2.03 18.39 15.25
CA GLN A 3 1.59 16.99 15.24
C GLN A 3 2.85 16.10 15.38
N PRO A 4 2.84 15.06 16.22
CA PRO A 4 3.98 14.17 16.32
C PRO A 4 4.21 13.52 14.96
N SER A 5 5.40 13.69 14.40
CA SER A 5 5.84 12.99 13.19
C SER A 5 5.78 11.49 13.48
N GLN A 6 4.72 10.81 13.03
CA GLN A 6 4.59 9.37 13.14
C GLN A 6 5.41 8.75 12.02
N THR A 7 6.72 8.61 12.26
CA THR A 7 7.61 7.87 11.38
C THR A 7 7.53 6.39 11.72
N ILE A 8 7.28 5.54 10.72
CA ILE A 8 7.32 4.09 10.89
C ILE A 8 8.44 3.49 10.04
N GLN A 9 9.22 2.58 10.60
CA GLN A 9 10.23 1.86 9.84
C GLN A 9 9.54 0.87 8.91
N VAL A 10 9.89 0.86 7.63
CA VAL A 10 9.28 0.02 6.59
C VAL A 10 10.34 -0.74 5.79
N SER A 11 9.89 -1.72 5.01
CA SER A 11 10.73 -2.46 4.07
C SER A 11 9.91 -2.86 2.85
N GLN A 12 10.52 -3.58 1.91
CA GLN A 12 9.81 -4.24 0.80
C GLN A 12 8.87 -5.36 1.25
N GLN A 13 8.84 -5.68 2.55
CA GLN A 13 7.86 -6.55 3.18
C GLN A 13 7.05 -5.74 4.17
N PHE A 14 5.81 -5.38 3.80
CA PHE A 14 4.91 -4.62 4.66
C PHE A 14 4.09 -5.56 5.56
N SER A 15 4.04 -5.23 6.85
CA SER A 15 3.07 -5.79 7.78
C SER A 15 1.67 -5.24 7.49
N ASP A 16 0.64 -5.94 7.97
CA ASP A 16 -0.74 -5.52 7.74
C ASP A 16 -1.05 -4.19 8.46
N GLU A 17 -0.41 -3.94 9.61
CA GLU A 17 -0.48 -2.67 10.33
C GLU A 17 0.16 -1.53 9.53
N GLN A 18 1.30 -1.79 8.88
CA GLN A 18 1.96 -0.80 8.00
C GLN A 18 1.09 -0.48 6.78
N LEU A 19 0.50 -1.50 6.15
CA LEU A 19 -0.43 -1.33 5.02
C LEU A 19 -1.68 -0.54 5.44
N LEU A 20 -2.22 -0.79 6.63
CA LEU A 20 -3.34 -0.04 7.17
C LEU A 20 -2.96 1.43 7.39
N ALA A 21 -1.81 1.69 8.02
CA ALA A 21 -1.30 3.05 8.24
C ALA A 21 -1.09 3.81 6.91
N ILE A 22 -0.60 3.13 5.87
CA ILE A 22 -0.46 3.69 4.52
C ILE A 22 -1.84 4.07 3.95
N CYS A 23 -2.84 3.19 4.05
CA CYS A 23 -4.20 3.47 3.61
C CYS A 23 -4.82 4.67 4.34
N GLU A 24 -4.73 4.71 5.68
CA GLU A 24 -5.28 5.79 6.49
C GLU A 24 -4.60 7.13 6.23
N ALA A 25 -3.29 7.14 5.99
CA ALA A 25 -2.55 8.34 5.62
C ALA A 25 -2.81 8.78 4.17
N ALA A 26 -3.21 7.84 3.31
CA ALA A 26 -3.51 8.07 1.91
C ALA A 26 -4.92 8.64 1.65
N ASP A 27 -5.76 8.75 2.68
CA ASP A 27 -7.19 9.06 2.55
C ASP A 27 -7.52 10.46 2.01
N VAL A 28 -6.54 11.32 1.73
CA VAL A 28 -6.76 12.57 0.98
C VAL A 28 -5.62 12.86 -0.03
N ILE A 29 -4.90 11.84 -0.56
CA ILE A 29 -3.91 12.08 -1.63
C ILE A 29 -4.64 12.27 -2.97
N ALA A 30 -4.21 13.24 -3.79
CA ALA A 30 -4.81 13.49 -5.10
C ALA A 30 -4.75 12.32 -6.09
N CYS A 31 -3.82 11.38 -5.90
CA CYS A 31 -3.91 10.04 -6.49
C CYS A 31 -4.22 9.02 -5.40
N GLN A 32 -5.25 8.20 -5.63
CA GLN A 32 -5.57 7.01 -4.82
C GLN A 32 -4.61 5.84 -5.08
N CYS A 33 -3.50 6.09 -5.79
CA CYS A 33 -2.51 5.09 -6.21
C CYS A 33 -2.01 4.22 -5.03
N PRO A 34 -1.60 4.78 -3.87
CA PRO A 34 -1.11 3.95 -2.76
C PRO A 34 -2.20 3.05 -2.19
N SER A 35 -3.40 3.60 -1.91
CA SER A 35 -4.52 2.82 -1.38
C SER A 35 -4.97 1.72 -2.33
N TYR A 36 -4.99 1.99 -3.64
CA TYR A 36 -5.35 1.01 -4.65
C TYR A 36 -4.34 -0.15 -4.74
N LEU A 37 -3.04 0.15 -4.72
CA LEU A 37 -2.00 -0.87 -4.69
C LEU A 37 -2.05 -1.71 -3.42
N VAL A 38 -2.27 -1.08 -2.26
CA VAL A 38 -2.45 -1.79 -0.99
C VAL A 38 -3.67 -2.71 -1.04
N HIS A 39 -4.78 -2.25 -1.62
CA HIS A 39 -5.97 -3.08 -1.80
C HIS A 39 -5.68 -4.29 -2.71
N LEU A 40 -5.04 -4.10 -3.86
CA LEU A 40 -4.61 -5.21 -4.72
C LEU A 40 -3.70 -6.21 -3.98
N LEU A 41 -2.74 -5.72 -3.19
CA LEU A 41 -1.88 -6.58 -2.40
C LEU A 41 -2.68 -7.41 -1.38
N LYS A 42 -3.70 -6.83 -0.74
CA LYS A 42 -4.59 -7.55 0.19
C LYS A 42 -5.37 -8.65 -0.52
N GLU A 43 -5.94 -8.37 -1.69
CA GLU A 43 -6.66 -9.38 -2.49
C GLU A 43 -5.74 -10.54 -2.90
N VAL A 44 -4.50 -10.24 -3.29
CA VAL A 44 -3.52 -11.27 -3.65
C VAL A 44 -3.09 -12.09 -2.43
N LYS A 45 -2.86 -11.47 -1.26
CA LYS A 45 -2.60 -12.16 0.01
C LYS A 45 -3.75 -13.09 0.39
N GLU A 46 -4.99 -12.64 0.22
CA GLU A 46 -6.16 -13.47 0.46
C GLU A 46 -6.24 -14.66 -0.49
N PHE A 47 -6.01 -14.43 -1.79
CA PHE A 47 -5.93 -15.49 -2.78
C PHE A 47 -4.83 -16.49 -2.46
N HIS A 48 -3.64 -16.03 -2.05
CA HIS A 48 -2.55 -16.92 -1.66
C HIS A 48 -2.92 -17.79 -0.46
N ARG A 49 -3.48 -17.20 0.61
CA ARG A 49 -3.97 -17.96 1.77
C ARG A 49 -5.03 -18.99 1.36
N TYR A 50 -5.97 -18.60 0.51
CA TYR A 50 -6.98 -19.51 -0.03
C TYR A 50 -6.33 -20.67 -0.80
N THR A 51 -5.34 -20.40 -1.65
CA THR A 51 -4.66 -21.47 -2.40
C THR A 51 -4.01 -22.48 -1.46
N HIS A 52 -3.39 -22.04 -0.36
CA HIS A 52 -2.77 -22.91 0.65
C HIS A 52 -3.80 -23.77 1.40
N GLU A 53 -4.92 -23.17 1.81
CA GLU A 53 -6.02 -23.87 2.49
C GLU A 53 -6.69 -24.88 1.54
N CYS A 54 -6.85 -24.53 0.27
CA CYS A 54 -7.51 -25.37 -0.73
C CYS A 54 -6.74 -26.67 -1.03
N ILE A 55 -5.39 -26.64 -1.03
CA ILE A 55 -4.54 -27.83 -1.25
C ILE A 55 -4.88 -28.95 -0.26
N GLN A 56 -5.11 -28.57 1.00
CA GLN A 56 -5.43 -29.51 2.08
C GLN A 56 -6.76 -30.24 1.83
N THR A 57 -7.66 -29.64 1.06
CA THR A 57 -9.01 -30.15 0.79
C THR A 57 -9.12 -30.95 -0.51
N SER A 58 -8.21 -30.74 -1.48
CA SER A 58 -8.21 -31.46 -2.77
C SER A 58 -6.81 -31.93 -3.16
N PRO A 59 -6.27 -32.97 -2.50
CA PRO A 59 -4.91 -33.45 -2.75
C PRO A 59 -4.70 -34.05 -4.14
N GLN A 60 -5.76 -34.35 -4.90
CA GLN A 60 -5.68 -34.89 -6.25
C GLN A 60 -5.13 -33.87 -7.27
N ASP A 61 -5.29 -32.57 -6.99
CA ASP A 61 -4.85 -31.47 -7.86
C ASP A 61 -3.67 -30.68 -7.24
N ALA A 62 -2.96 -31.27 -6.28
CA ALA A 62 -1.95 -30.58 -5.47
C ALA A 62 -0.92 -29.81 -6.29
N SER A 63 -0.44 -30.36 -7.42
CA SER A 63 0.54 -29.68 -8.27
C SER A 63 0.04 -28.37 -8.88
N THR A 64 -1.24 -28.30 -9.27
CA THR A 64 -1.86 -27.08 -9.80
C THR A 64 -1.99 -26.04 -8.70
N HIS A 65 -2.39 -26.45 -7.49
CA HIS A 65 -2.52 -25.53 -6.38
C HIS A 65 -1.18 -25.04 -5.83
N ASP A 66 -0.15 -25.89 -5.78
CA ASP A 66 1.21 -25.51 -5.44
C ASP A 66 1.73 -24.45 -6.42
N TRP A 67 1.47 -24.64 -7.71
CA TRP A 67 1.79 -23.65 -8.73
C TRP A 67 1.04 -22.33 -8.49
N LEU A 68 -0.27 -22.36 -8.24
CA LEU A 68 -1.07 -21.15 -7.95
C LEU A 68 -0.56 -20.41 -6.70
N SER A 69 -0.25 -21.13 -5.62
CA SER A 69 0.32 -20.54 -4.39
C SER A 69 1.67 -19.89 -4.67
N ALA A 70 2.54 -20.55 -5.42
CA ALA A 70 3.84 -19.99 -5.80
C ALA A 70 3.69 -18.74 -6.69
N GLN A 71 2.73 -18.72 -7.62
CA GLN A 71 2.45 -17.54 -8.44
C GLN A 71 1.88 -16.38 -7.59
N ALA A 72 0.97 -16.67 -6.66
CA ALA A 72 0.42 -15.65 -5.78
C ALA A 72 1.51 -14.98 -4.93
N ALA A 73 2.43 -15.77 -4.35
CA ALA A 73 3.57 -15.25 -3.59
C ALA A 73 4.51 -14.35 -4.43
N GLN A 74 4.69 -14.66 -5.72
CA GLN A 74 5.47 -13.81 -6.62
C GLN A 74 4.77 -12.47 -6.87
N VAL A 75 3.45 -12.47 -7.05
CA VAL A 75 2.66 -11.24 -7.24
C VAL A 75 2.65 -10.41 -5.96
N GLU A 76 2.55 -11.01 -4.76
CA GLU A 76 2.68 -10.30 -3.49
C GLU A 76 4.01 -9.53 -3.42
N THR A 77 5.11 -10.20 -3.74
CA THR A 77 6.45 -9.61 -3.73
C THR A 77 6.52 -8.44 -4.72
N MET A 78 6.01 -8.63 -5.94
CA MET A 78 5.99 -7.59 -6.97
C MET A 78 5.18 -6.36 -6.53
N LEU A 79 3.96 -6.56 -6.02
CA LEU A 79 3.10 -5.47 -5.56
C LEU A 79 3.73 -4.73 -4.37
N SER A 80 4.31 -5.47 -3.43
CA SER A 80 5.00 -4.88 -2.27
C SER A 80 6.19 -4.02 -2.70
N HIS A 81 6.98 -4.48 -3.68
CA HIS A 81 8.08 -3.67 -4.25
C HIS A 81 7.56 -2.40 -4.93
N ILE A 82 6.48 -2.50 -5.72
CA ILE A 82 5.88 -1.34 -6.40
C ILE A 82 5.40 -0.30 -5.38
N ILE A 83 4.75 -0.73 -4.29
CA ILE A 83 4.33 0.17 -3.21
C ILE A 83 5.54 0.86 -2.59
N PHE A 84 6.58 0.10 -2.26
CA PHE A 84 7.79 0.64 -1.66
C PHE A 84 8.48 1.67 -2.58
N GLU A 85 8.67 1.34 -3.86
CA GLU A 85 9.27 2.25 -4.84
C GLU A 85 8.42 3.50 -5.07
N LEU A 86 7.08 3.37 -5.09
CA LEU A 86 6.18 4.51 -5.21
C LEU A 86 6.41 5.48 -4.03
N LEU A 87 6.43 4.97 -2.80
CA LEU A 87 6.65 5.78 -1.60
C LEU A 87 8.04 6.44 -1.59
N GLN A 88 9.07 5.76 -2.08
CA GLN A 88 10.40 6.33 -2.26
C GLN A 88 10.42 7.46 -3.30
N ARG A 89 9.82 7.25 -4.48
CA ARG A 89 9.72 8.26 -5.55
C ARG A 89 8.97 9.50 -5.11
N GLU A 90 7.96 9.31 -4.27
CA GLU A 90 7.21 10.38 -3.63
C GLU A 90 7.98 11.08 -2.49
N ASN A 91 9.21 10.64 -2.16
CA ASN A 91 10.02 11.17 -1.06
C ASN A 91 9.32 11.06 0.31
N LEU A 92 8.56 9.98 0.50
CA LEU A 92 7.87 9.66 1.75
C LEU A 92 8.68 8.73 2.64
N ILE A 93 9.59 7.97 2.05
CA ILE A 93 10.54 7.10 2.74
C ILE A 93 11.94 7.74 2.67
N ASP A 94 12.63 7.83 3.81
CA ASP A 94 14.01 8.32 3.88
C ASP A 94 15.06 7.22 3.58
N GLU A 95 16.34 7.60 3.58
CA GLU A 95 17.46 6.66 3.32
C GLU A 95 17.59 5.56 4.39
N GLN A 96 16.97 5.74 5.56
CA GLN A 96 16.94 4.77 6.65
C GLN A 96 15.65 3.93 6.64
N ASN A 97 14.85 4.02 5.57
CA ASN A 97 13.56 3.38 5.39
C ASN A 97 12.51 3.76 6.44
N ASN A 98 12.56 4.99 6.94
CA ASN A 98 11.47 5.54 7.75
C ASN A 98 10.45 6.21 6.84
N LEU A 99 9.22 5.71 6.88
CA LEU A 99 8.07 6.30 6.22
C LEU A 99 7.48 7.41 7.09
N ASP A 100 7.42 8.63 6.56
CA ASP A 100 6.83 9.80 7.20
C ASP A 100 5.32 9.91 6.87
N LEU A 101 4.47 9.39 7.76
CA LEU A 101 3.01 9.46 7.63
C LEU A 101 2.50 10.91 7.71
N GLY A 102 3.25 11.81 8.34
CA GLY A 102 2.93 13.24 8.43
C GLY A 102 3.03 13.94 7.08
N LYS A 103 4.10 13.66 6.31
CA LYS A 103 4.26 14.16 4.94
C LYS A 103 3.18 13.66 3.99
N MET A 104 2.75 12.40 4.15
CA MET A 104 1.62 11.85 3.39
C MET A 104 0.35 12.68 3.65
N ALA A 105 0.00 12.89 4.92
CA ALA A 105 -1.17 13.67 5.31
C ALA A 105 -1.08 15.17 4.95
N GLU A 106 0.11 15.76 4.91
CA GLU A 106 0.31 17.16 4.53
C GLU A 106 0.14 17.41 3.02
N ARG A 107 0.75 16.56 2.18
CA ARG A 107 0.55 16.60 0.72
C ARG A 107 -0.93 16.42 0.34
N SER A 108 -1.60 15.55 1.07
CA SER A 108 -3.04 15.33 0.95
C SER A 108 -3.86 16.61 1.16
N ARG A 109 -3.57 17.36 2.23
CA ARG A 109 -4.26 18.64 2.54
C ARG A 109 -3.94 19.74 1.52
N ALA A 110 -2.69 19.83 1.05
CA ALA A 110 -2.27 20.87 0.11
C ALA A 110 -3.06 20.82 -1.22
N ILE A 111 -3.36 19.62 -1.72
CA ILE A 111 -4.06 19.46 -3.00
C ILE A 111 -5.58 19.73 -2.84
N ALA A 112 -6.18 19.29 -1.74
CA ALA A 112 -7.58 19.61 -1.42
C ALA A 112 -7.82 21.13 -1.31
N VAL A 113 -6.86 21.88 -0.73
CA VAL A 113 -6.92 23.35 -0.65
C VAL A 113 -6.78 23.99 -2.03
N GLN A 114 -5.90 23.48 -2.91
CA GLN A 114 -5.77 24.01 -4.27
C GLN A 114 -7.05 23.81 -5.12
N GLN A 115 -7.76 22.70 -4.94
CA GLN A 115 -9.02 22.42 -5.67
C GLN A 115 -10.19 23.31 -5.24
N THR A 116 -10.20 23.80 -4.00
CA THR A 116 -11.24 24.73 -3.50
C THR A 116 -10.97 26.17 -3.92
N VAL A 117 -9.70 26.60 -3.96
CA VAL A 117 -9.31 27.94 -4.45
C VAL A 117 -9.54 28.10 -5.96
N GLY A 118 -9.31 27.05 -6.76
CA GLY A 118 -9.55 27.07 -8.21
C GLY A 118 -11.03 27.21 -8.62
N ARG A 119 -11.99 26.89 -7.74
CA ARG A 119 -13.43 27.08 -8.00
C ARG A 119 -13.93 28.49 -7.73
N ASN A 120 -13.24 29.27 -6.90
CA ASN A 120 -13.68 30.62 -6.52
C ASN A 120 -13.09 31.74 -7.40
N SER A 121 -12.32 31.41 -8.44
CA SER A 121 -11.70 32.39 -9.34
C SER A 121 -12.47 32.60 -10.65
N CYS A 122 -13.71 32.12 -10.74
CA CYS A 122 -14.63 32.39 -11.84
C CYS A 122 -15.99 32.81 -11.24
N ALA A 123 -16.06 34.05 -10.78
CA ALA A 123 -17.29 34.76 -10.43
C ALA A 123 -17.08 36.25 -10.75
#